data_AF-A0A9D4PB52-F1
#
_entry.id   AF-A0A9D4PB52-F1
#
_cell.length_a   1.000
_cell.length_b   1.000
_cell.length_c   1.000
_cell.angle_alpha   90.00
_cell.angle_beta   90.00
_cell.angle_gamma   90.00
#
_symmetry.space_group_name_H-M   'P 1'
#
loop_
_entity.id
_entity.type
_entity.pdbx_description
1 polymer ?
#
loop_
_entity_poly.entity_id
_entity_poly.type
_entity_poly.pdbx_seq_one_letter_code
_entity_poly.pdbx_strand_id
1 'polypeptide(L)'
;MSTDGSCLEATPDAAQELLAFLVKHCDRIFAPPRELHLEVEARLTILRRERGNKVTTYCQQVTREQFEAQKRTLSEQALMDLFDDILRDPRISDKERNTRMKQFRQNYPDIYNKKTCDETVVPVTFKRNSRSRATVIGLLRSLRL
;
A
#
# COMPACT_ATOMS: atom_id res chain seq x y z
N MET A 1 -16.30 62.32 -43.78
CA MET A 1 -16.59 61.03 -43.13
C MET A 1 -15.54 60.87 -42.06
N SER A 2 -15.96 61.08 -40.81
CA SER A 2 -15.09 61.19 -39.65
C SER A 2 -15.05 59.85 -38.92
N THR A 3 -13.85 59.32 -38.69
CA THR A 3 -13.57 58.34 -37.63
C THR A 3 -12.11 58.52 -37.23
N ASP A 4 -11.84 59.54 -36.42
CA ASP A 4 -10.58 59.63 -35.69
C ASP A 4 -10.64 58.61 -34.55
N GLY A 5 -10.02 57.46 -34.79
CA GLY A 5 -9.72 56.47 -33.76
C GLY A 5 -8.60 56.98 -32.87
N SER A 6 -8.97 57.75 -31.85
CA SER A 6 -8.08 58.08 -30.73
C SER A 6 -7.88 56.82 -29.89
N CYS A 7 -6.73 56.17 -30.07
CA CYS A 7 -6.19 55.26 -29.06
C CYS A 7 -5.84 56.12 -27.84
N LEU A 8 -6.51 55.92 -26.71
CA LEU A 8 -6.08 56.52 -25.44
C LEU A 8 -4.77 55.83 -25.03
N GLU A 9 -3.65 56.36 -25.53
CA GLU A 9 -2.33 56.10 -24.97
C GLU A 9 -2.36 56.66 -23.53
N ALA A 10 -2.55 55.76 -22.56
CA ALA A 10 -2.47 56.11 -21.15
C ALA A 10 -1.07 56.67 -20.89
N THR A 11 -0.99 57.92 -20.44
CA THR A 11 0.28 58.53 -20.06
C THR A 11 0.95 57.64 -19.00
N PRO A 12 2.28 57.49 -19.02
CA PRO A 12 2.99 56.59 -18.10
C PRO A 12 2.68 56.89 -16.63
N ASP A 13 2.36 58.15 -16.33
CA ASP A 13 1.95 58.63 -15.01
C ASP A 13 0.58 58.08 -14.57
N ALA A 14 -0.40 58.00 -15.48
CA ALA A 14 -1.72 57.43 -15.20
C ALA A 14 -1.65 55.92 -14.95
N ALA A 15 -0.79 55.21 -15.68
CA ALA A 15 -0.54 53.78 -15.45
C ALA A 15 0.10 53.54 -14.07
N GLN A 16 1.02 54.42 -13.67
CA GLN A 16 1.69 54.36 -12.37
C GLN A 16 0.73 54.69 -11.22
N GLU A 17 -0.17 55.66 -11.40
CA GLU A 17 -1.20 56.02 -10.44
C GLU A 17 -2.24 54.90 -10.27
N LEU A 18 -2.65 54.27 -11.38
CA LEU A 18 -3.51 53.08 -11.35
C LEU A 18 -2.83 51.93 -10.60
N LEU A 19 -1.56 51.64 -10.90
CA LEU A 19 -0.81 50.59 -10.22
C LEU A 19 -0.68 50.89 -8.72
N ALA A 20 -0.34 52.13 -8.36
CA ALA A 20 -0.25 52.56 -6.97
C ALA A 20 -1.59 52.39 -6.25
N PHE A 21 -2.71 52.71 -6.90
CA PHE A 21 -4.05 52.49 -6.37
C PHE A 21 -4.36 51.00 -6.18
N LEU A 22 -4.08 50.16 -7.19
CA LEU A 22 -4.31 48.72 -7.13
C LEU A 22 -3.47 48.05 -6.04
N VAL A 23 -2.19 48.44 -5.90
CA VAL A 23 -1.30 47.92 -4.86
C VAL A 23 -1.74 48.38 -3.47
N LYS A 24 -2.12 49.65 -3.33
CA LYS A 24 -2.59 50.23 -2.05
C LYS A 24 -3.91 49.60 -1.57
N HIS A 25 -4.73 49.10 -2.48
CA HIS A 25 -6.06 48.55 -2.18
C HIS A 25 -6.24 47.10 -2.62
N CYS A 26 -5.15 46.36 -2.85
CA CYS A 26 -5.19 45.01 -3.42
C CYS A 26 -6.08 44.06 -2.59
N ASP A 27 -5.92 44.08 -1.26
CA ASP A 27 -6.67 43.23 -0.35
C ASP A 27 -8.18 43.48 -0.43
N ARG A 28 -8.60 44.72 -0.70
CA ARG A 28 -10.02 45.07 -0.81
C ARG A 28 -10.57 44.80 -2.20
N ILE A 29 -9.79 45.08 -3.24
CA ILE A 29 -10.21 44.93 -4.65
C ILE A 29 -10.31 43.45 -5.02
N PHE A 30 -9.37 42.65 -4.55
CA PHE A 30 -9.31 41.21 -4.81
C PHE A 30 -9.83 40.37 -3.65
N ALA A 31 -10.40 40.99 -2.60
CA ALA A 31 -11.16 40.27 -1.60
C ALA A 31 -12.34 39.56 -2.29
N PRO A 32 -12.53 38.25 -2.05
CA PRO A 32 -13.68 37.57 -2.59
C PRO A 32 -14.97 38.13 -1.96
N PRO A 33 -16.07 38.29 -2.73
CA PRO A 33 -17.34 38.76 -2.20
C PRO A 33 -17.86 37.88 -1.05
N ARG A 34 -18.46 38.51 -0.04
CA ARG A 34 -18.94 37.81 1.18
C ARG A 34 -20.01 36.77 0.86
N GLU A 35 -20.85 37.07 -0.12
CA GLU A 35 -21.92 36.21 -0.58
C GLU A 35 -21.36 34.90 -1.15
N LEU A 36 -20.25 34.99 -1.89
CA LEU A 36 -19.56 33.82 -2.43
C LEU A 36 -18.94 32.96 -1.32
N HIS A 37 -18.36 33.58 -0.29
CA HIS A 37 -17.87 32.85 0.88
C HIS A 37 -18.99 32.08 1.59
N LEU A 38 -20.13 32.73 1.83
CA LEU A 38 -21.28 32.13 2.50
C LEU A 38 -21.84 30.94 1.71
N GLU A 39 -21.95 31.08 0.39
CA GLU A 39 -22.43 30.01 -0.50
C GLU A 39 -21.46 28.82 -0.52
N VAL A 40 -20.15 29.08 -0.58
CA VAL A 40 -19.12 28.05 -0.51
C VAL A 40 -19.17 27.32 0.83
N GLU A 41 -19.30 28.03 1.95
CA GLU A 41 -19.40 27.44 3.29
C GLU A 41 -20.67 26.59 3.46
N ALA A 42 -21.82 27.08 2.97
CA ALA A 42 -23.07 26.33 2.98
C ALA A 42 -22.92 25.01 2.19
N ARG A 43 -22.33 25.08 0.99
CA ARG A 43 -22.09 23.90 0.15
C ARG A 43 -21.08 22.93 0.76
N LEU A 44 -20.00 23.42 1.38
CA LEU A 44 -19.04 22.59 2.11
C LEU A 44 -19.69 21.90 3.32
N THR A 45 -20.65 22.55 3.98
CA THR A 45 -21.40 21.97 5.10
C THR A 45 -22.27 20.80 4.66
N ILE A 46 -22.97 20.93 3.53
CA ILE A 46 -23.74 19.84 2.90
C ILE A 46 -22.81 18.70 2.49
N LEU A 47 -21.71 19.01 1.78
CA LEU A 47 -20.74 18.00 1.33
C LEU A 47 -20.08 17.26 2.50
N ARG A 48 -19.76 17.94 3.61
CA ARG A 48 -19.22 17.29 4.81
C ARG A 48 -20.24 16.36 5.46
N ARG A 49 -21.54 16.70 5.42
CA ARG A 49 -22.64 15.89 5.97
C ARG A 49 -22.95 14.66 5.10
N GLU A 50 -22.94 14.81 3.78
CA GLU A 50 -23.18 13.73 2.82
C GLU A 50 -21.98 12.81 2.64
N ARG A 51 -20.76 13.32 2.82
CA ARG A 51 -19.51 12.53 2.86
C ARG A 51 -19.24 11.97 4.25
N GLY A 52 -20.24 11.33 4.87
CA GLY A 52 -19.94 10.39 5.95
C GLY A 52 -18.83 9.44 5.49
N ASN A 53 -17.62 9.66 5.98
CA ASN A 53 -16.43 8.84 5.75
C ASN A 53 -16.07 8.50 4.29
N LYS A 54 -16.28 9.39 3.31
CA LYS A 54 -15.47 9.31 2.08
C LYS A 54 -14.13 9.99 2.34
N VAL A 55 -13.35 9.32 3.18
CA VAL A 55 -11.90 9.52 3.31
C VAL A 55 -11.38 9.39 1.89
N THR A 56 -11.02 10.50 1.26
CA THR A 56 -9.99 10.49 0.21
C THR A 56 -8.87 9.62 0.76
N THR A 57 -8.64 8.44 0.18
CA THR A 57 -7.62 7.50 0.64
C THR A 57 -6.26 8.18 0.49
N TYR A 58 -5.91 8.95 1.52
CA TYR A 58 -4.65 9.62 1.66
C TYR A 58 -3.70 8.56 2.21
N CYS A 59 -2.84 8.05 1.35
CA CYS A 59 -1.69 7.28 1.81
C CYS A 59 -0.75 8.28 2.49
N GLN A 60 -0.81 8.35 3.82
CA GLN A 60 0.20 9.07 4.59
C GLN A 60 1.50 8.28 4.53
N GLN A 61 2.59 8.94 4.15
CA GLN A 61 3.90 8.30 4.11
C GLN A 61 4.31 7.92 5.54
N VAL A 62 4.54 6.62 5.74
CA VAL A 62 5.03 6.08 7.01
C VAL A 62 6.54 6.28 7.07
N THR A 63 7.06 6.72 8.23
CA THR A 63 8.52 6.85 8.40
C THR A 63 9.18 5.48 8.44
N ARG A 64 10.49 5.40 8.15
CA ARG A 64 11.22 4.11 8.19
C ARG A 64 11.12 3.43 9.55
N GLU A 65 11.19 4.21 10.62
CA GLU A 65 11.09 3.71 12.00
C GLU A 65 9.70 3.13 12.30
N GLN A 66 8.63 3.84 11.89
CA GLN A 66 7.26 3.35 12.02
C GLN A 66 7.02 2.10 11.18
N PHE A 67 7.57 2.04 9.97
CA PHE A 67 7.49 0.85 9.11
C PHE A 67 8.18 -0.35 9.78
N GLU A 68 9.41 -0.19 10.27
CA GLU A 68 10.13 -1.28 10.93
C GLU A 68 9.45 -1.73 12.23
N ALA A 69 8.89 -0.79 13.01
CA ALA A 69 8.11 -1.12 14.19
C ALA A 69 6.87 -1.95 13.83
N GLN A 70 6.05 -1.47 12.89
CA GLN A 70 4.84 -2.15 12.41
C GLN A 70 5.15 -3.51 11.77
N LYS A 71 6.25 -3.59 11.01
CA LYS A 71 6.73 -4.84 10.41
C LYS A 71 7.02 -5.89 11.49
N ARG A 72 7.77 -5.53 12.53
CA ARG A 72 8.10 -6.45 13.62
C ARG A 72 6.88 -6.83 14.46
N THR A 73 6.02 -5.87 14.81
CA THR A 73 4.90 -6.14 15.73
C THR A 73 3.72 -6.83 15.07
N LEU A 74 3.41 -6.50 13.81
CA LEU A 74 2.20 -6.99 13.14
C LEU A 74 2.52 -8.04 12.08
N SER A 75 3.49 -7.77 11.21
CA SER A 75 3.75 -8.66 10.07
C SER A 75 4.54 -9.90 10.48
N GLU A 76 5.54 -9.77 11.34
CA GLU A 76 6.37 -10.89 11.78
C GLU A 76 5.59 -11.85 12.67
N GLN A 77 4.81 -11.33 13.63
CA GLN A 77 3.95 -12.14 14.48
C GLN A 77 2.90 -12.90 13.65
N ALA A 78 2.22 -12.23 12.71
CA ALA A 78 1.24 -12.90 11.85
C ALA A 78 1.88 -14.01 10.99
N LEU A 79 3.13 -13.85 10.56
CA LEU A 79 3.86 -14.90 9.85
C LEU A 79 4.25 -16.07 10.76
N MET A 80 4.58 -15.81 12.03
CA MET A 80 4.82 -16.85 13.04
C MET A 80 3.55 -17.64 13.34
N ASP A 81 2.42 -16.97 13.46
CA ASP A 81 1.12 -17.61 13.65
C ASP A 81 0.73 -18.44 12.42
N LEU A 82 0.97 -17.92 11.21
CA LEU A 82 0.74 -18.66 9.96
C LEU A 82 1.61 -19.93 9.88
N PHE A 83 2.87 -19.88 10.31
CA PHE A 83 3.75 -21.04 10.35
C PHE A 83 3.16 -22.14 11.25
N ASP A 84 2.70 -21.74 12.43
CA ASP A 84 2.09 -22.60 13.42
C ASP A 84 0.76 -23.19 12.94
N ASP A 85 -0.07 -22.39 12.27
CA ASP A 85 -1.33 -22.82 11.67
C ASP A 85 -1.09 -23.85 10.58
N ILE A 86 -0.12 -23.64 9.68
CA ILE A 86 0.22 -24.63 8.65
C ILE A 86 0.63 -25.96 9.31
N LEU A 87 1.37 -25.93 10.42
CA LEU A 87 1.78 -27.15 11.12
C LEU A 87 0.59 -27.86 11.80
N ARG A 88 -0.28 -27.10 12.46
CA ARG A 88 -1.31 -27.63 13.36
C ARG A 88 -2.69 -27.79 12.72
N ASP A 89 -2.92 -27.28 11.51
CA ASP A 89 -4.24 -27.36 10.86
C ASP A 89 -4.62 -28.84 10.55
N PRO A 90 -5.69 -29.37 11.17
CA PRO A 90 -6.14 -30.73 10.94
C PRO A 90 -6.93 -30.88 9.64
N ARG A 91 -7.34 -29.77 9.01
CA ARG A 91 -8.16 -29.78 7.78
C ARG A 91 -7.31 -30.04 6.52
N ILE A 92 -5.99 -29.95 6.61
CA ILE A 92 -5.08 -30.15 5.49
C ILE A 92 -4.40 -31.51 5.55
N SER A 93 -4.28 -32.16 4.39
CA SER A 93 -3.55 -33.43 4.27
C SER A 93 -2.04 -33.22 4.45
N ASP A 94 -1.31 -34.28 4.84
CA ASP A 94 0.16 -34.22 5.01
C ASP A 94 0.88 -33.77 3.74
N LYS A 95 0.39 -34.19 2.57
CA LYS A 95 0.95 -33.77 1.28
C LYS A 95 0.81 -32.26 1.09
N GLU A 96 -0.34 -31.71 1.44
CA GLU A 96 -0.63 -30.28 1.30
C GLU A 96 0.15 -29.46 2.32
N ARG A 97 0.22 -29.94 3.58
CA ARG A 97 1.05 -29.35 4.63
C ARG A 97 2.50 -29.18 4.19
N ASN A 98 3.06 -30.21 3.55
CA ASN A 98 4.45 -30.18 3.06
C ASN A 98 4.66 -29.18 1.94
N THR A 99 3.69 -29.07 1.03
CA THR A 99 3.73 -28.08 -0.05
C THR A 99 3.70 -26.67 0.51
N ARG A 100 2.76 -26.39 1.42
CA ARG A 100 2.62 -25.08 2.07
C ARG A 100 3.84 -24.72 2.91
N MET A 101 4.37 -25.67 3.67
CA MET A 101 5.59 -25.43 4.46
C MET A 101 6.81 -25.19 3.57
N LYS A 102 6.91 -25.87 2.42
CA LYS A 102 7.96 -25.62 1.43
C LYS A 102 7.84 -24.21 0.85
N GLN A 103 6.63 -23.77 0.51
CA GLN A 103 6.37 -22.41 0.03
C GLN A 103 6.66 -21.36 1.11
N PHE A 104 6.27 -21.63 2.36
CA PHE A 104 6.55 -20.74 3.49
C PHE A 104 8.06 -20.53 3.63
N ARG A 105 8.85 -21.61 3.66
CA ARG A 105 10.31 -21.54 3.76
C ARG A 105 10.96 -20.78 2.61
N GLN A 106 10.41 -20.89 1.39
CA GLN A 106 10.94 -20.18 0.22
C GLN A 106 10.69 -18.67 0.28
N ASN A 107 9.49 -18.26 0.73
CA ASN A 107 9.11 -16.85 0.76
C ASN A 107 9.56 -16.13 2.05
N TYR A 108 9.67 -16.85 3.16
CA TYR A 108 9.98 -16.31 4.49
C TYR A 108 11.09 -17.12 5.18
N PRO A 109 12.30 -17.16 4.62
CA PRO A 109 13.39 -17.97 5.16
C PRO A 109 13.82 -17.51 6.56
N ASP A 110 13.81 -16.21 6.82
CA ASP A 110 14.23 -15.64 8.12
C ASP A 110 13.31 -16.10 9.26
N ILE A 111 11.99 -16.06 9.03
CA ILE A 111 10.98 -16.49 10.01
C ILE A 111 11.04 -18.00 10.23
N TYR A 112 11.18 -18.76 9.14
CA TYR A 112 11.35 -20.22 9.20
C TYR A 112 12.56 -20.59 10.05
N ASN A 113 13.72 -19.99 9.76
CA ASN A 113 14.96 -20.26 10.49
C ASN A 113 14.82 -19.90 11.96
N LYS A 114 14.26 -18.73 12.27
CA LYS A 114 13.99 -18.27 13.65
C LYS A 114 13.17 -19.30 14.44
N LYS A 115 12.04 -19.78 13.88
CA LYS A 115 11.18 -20.80 14.51
C LYS A 115 11.90 -22.14 14.69
N THR A 116 12.65 -22.59 13.69
CA THR A 116 13.40 -23.87 13.77
C THR A 116 14.62 -23.82 14.69
N CYS A 117 15.12 -22.62 15.02
CA CYS A 117 16.23 -22.44 15.95
C CYS A 117 15.76 -22.27 17.42
N ASP A 118 14.53 -21.83 17.64
CA ASP A 118 13.99 -21.48 18.97
C ASP A 118 13.25 -22.65 19.65
N GLU A 119 12.57 -23.51 18.87
CA GLU A 119 11.89 -24.69 19.42
C GLU A 119 12.72 -25.97 19.26
N THR A 120 12.67 -26.80 20.31
CA THR A 120 12.97 -28.24 20.35
C THR A 120 12.03 -29.05 19.44
N VAL A 121 11.79 -28.58 18.20
CA VAL A 121 11.00 -29.31 17.21
C VAL A 121 11.81 -30.51 16.76
N VAL A 122 11.41 -31.67 17.25
CA VAL A 122 11.80 -32.98 16.69
C VAL A 122 11.80 -32.84 15.16
N PRO A 123 12.92 -33.14 14.47
CA PRO A 123 12.95 -32.97 13.03
C PRO A 123 11.81 -33.82 12.46
N VAL A 124 10.85 -33.16 11.78
CA VAL A 124 9.81 -33.86 11.03
C VAL A 124 10.54 -34.61 9.92
N THR A 125 10.93 -35.84 10.26
CA THR A 125 11.51 -36.79 9.34
C THR A 125 10.38 -37.22 8.43
N PHE A 126 10.25 -36.52 7.30
CA PHE A 126 9.37 -36.96 6.23
C PHE A 126 9.87 -38.32 5.74
N LYS A 127 9.21 -39.39 6.18
CA LYS A 127 9.35 -40.71 5.58
C LYS A 127 9.05 -40.57 4.09
N ARG A 128 10.10 -40.55 3.25
CA ARG A 128 9.93 -40.68 1.81
C ARG A 128 9.17 -41.98 1.59
N ASN A 129 7.97 -41.87 1.06
CA ASN A 129 7.21 -43.05 0.70
C ASN A 129 7.98 -43.73 -0.44
N SER A 130 8.69 -44.81 -0.12
CA SER A 130 9.41 -45.67 -1.06
C SER A 130 8.39 -46.41 -1.91
N ARG A 131 7.76 -45.68 -2.84
CA ARG A 131 7.16 -46.32 -4.01
C ARG A 131 8.32 -46.80 -4.86
N SER A 132 8.79 -48.01 -4.57
CA SER A 132 9.62 -48.81 -5.46
C SER A 132 8.87 -48.90 -6.80
N ARG A 133 9.18 -47.99 -7.72
CA ARG A 133 8.85 -48.21 -9.13
C ARG A 133 9.88 -49.24 -9.57
N ALA A 134 9.50 -50.51 -9.52
CA ALA A 134 10.25 -51.55 -10.21
C ALA A 134 10.31 -51.12 -11.68
N THR A 135 11.44 -50.57 -12.09
CA THR A 135 11.73 -50.34 -13.49
C THR A 135 11.92 -51.71 -14.14
N VAL A 136 11.42 -51.88 -15.36
CA VAL A 136 11.54 -53.13 -16.14
C VAL A 136 13.00 -53.60 -16.23
N ILE A 137 13.96 -52.68 -16.18
CA ILE A 137 15.41 -52.95 -16.14
C ILE A 137 15.83 -53.71 -14.86
N GLY A 138 15.16 -53.49 -13.72
CA GLY A 138 15.42 -54.22 -12.48
C GLY A 138 14.90 -55.65 -12.47
N LEU A 139 13.82 -55.94 -13.21
CA LEU A 139 13.25 -57.28 -13.36
C LEU A 139 14.04 -58.18 -14.32
N LEU A 140 14.82 -57.59 -15.25
CA LEU A 140 15.68 -58.34 -16.17
C LEU A 140 17.01 -58.79 -15.54
N ARG A 141 17.38 -58.26 -14.36
CA ARG A 141 18.59 -58.71 -13.64
C ARG A 141 18.38 -60.01 -12.85
N SER A 142 17.15 -60.48 -12.68
CA SER A 142 16.85 -61.76 -12.01
C SER A 142 16.75 -62.96 -12.95
N LEU A 143 16.86 -62.76 -14.26
CA LEU A 143 16.96 -63.84 -15.23
C LEU A 143 18.43 -63.93 -15.67
N ARG A 144 19.22 -64.66 -14.88
CA ARG A 144 20.51 -65.19 -15.33
C ARG A 144 20.21 -66.23 -16.41
N LEU A 145 20.62 -65.96 -17.64
CA LEU A 145 21.06 -66.97 -18.61
C LEU A 145 22.59 -67.00 -18.55
#